data_AF-A0A2V7N9Q5-F1
#
_entry.id   AF-A0A2V7N9Q5-F1
#
_cell.length_a   1.000
_cell.length_b   1.000
_cell.length_c   1.000
_cell.angle_alpha   90.00
_cell.angle_beta   90.00
_cell.angle_gamma   90.00
#
_symmetry.space_group_name_H-M   'P 1'
#
loop_
_entity.id
_entity.type
_entity.pdbx_description
1 polymer ?
#
loop_
_entity_poly.entity_id
_entity_poly.type
_entity_poly.pdbx_seq_one_letter_code
_entity_poly.pdbx_strand_id
1 'polypeptide(L)'
;MTRGRCAMLAALVWGCAAPVSPCGTGLAPVDLLGTWTYEGDQSAPPATLSGTLTITSQAGQAFTGTLDVTQMDGSGSHPLSGPVTGCALDAASVDFSALFTVEAAARRHLGTVKMGVTMDSITNGTWVESGSSGPIASGTFKSARQSGP
;
A
#
# COMPACT_ATOMS: atom_id res chain seq x y z
N MET A 1 -28.10 52.48 -14.17
CA MET A 1 -27.91 52.89 -12.75
C MET A 1 -28.98 52.12 -11.98
N THR A 2 -28.74 51.17 -11.07
CA THR A 2 -27.86 51.20 -9.89
C THR A 2 -27.63 49.75 -9.40
N ARG A 3 -26.45 49.55 -8.78
CA ARG A 3 -25.83 48.36 -8.19
C ARG A 3 -26.62 47.73 -7.02
N GLY A 4 -26.38 46.46 -6.69
CA GLY A 4 -26.66 45.95 -5.33
C GLY A 4 -26.48 44.45 -5.03
N ARG A 5 -25.21 43.99 -4.90
CA ARG A 5 -24.65 43.01 -3.92
C ARG A 5 -25.37 41.67 -3.65
N CYS A 6 -24.79 40.49 -3.96
CA CYS A 6 -23.64 39.77 -3.34
C CYS A 6 -23.86 39.15 -1.94
N ALA A 7 -23.45 37.85 -1.87
CA ALA A 7 -23.13 36.98 -0.72
C ALA A 7 -24.34 36.27 -0.06
N MET A 8 -24.32 34.97 0.26
CA MET A 8 -23.24 34.12 0.79
C MET A 8 -23.33 32.69 0.21
N LEU A 9 -22.26 32.15 -0.39
CA LEU A 9 -21.23 31.31 0.24
C LEU A 9 -21.76 29.94 0.73
N ALA A 10 -21.92 29.01 -0.21
CA ALA A 10 -21.94 27.58 0.09
C ALA A 10 -20.48 27.11 0.25
N ALA A 11 -20.06 26.88 1.48
CA ALA A 11 -18.77 26.29 1.79
C ALA A 11 -18.79 24.80 1.42
N LEU A 12 -18.36 24.48 0.21
CA LEU A 12 -17.92 23.13 -0.15
C LEU A 12 -16.61 22.87 0.60
N VAL A 13 -16.70 22.20 1.75
CA VAL A 13 -15.54 21.60 2.41
C VAL A 13 -15.14 20.40 1.56
N TRP A 14 -14.33 20.67 0.56
CA TRP A 14 -13.65 19.67 -0.24
C TRP A 14 -12.51 19.12 0.62
N GLY A 15 -12.83 18.13 1.44
CA GLY A 15 -11.79 17.28 2.01
C GLY A 15 -11.12 16.55 0.87
N CYS A 16 -9.91 16.96 0.53
CA CYS A 16 -9.03 16.24 -0.37
C CYS A 16 -8.65 14.90 0.30
N ALA A 17 -9.55 13.92 0.27
CA ALA A 17 -9.11 12.54 0.29
C ALA A 17 -8.29 12.35 -0.99
N ALA A 18 -7.00 12.05 -0.84
CA ALA A 18 -6.21 11.61 -1.97
C ALA A 18 -6.99 10.51 -2.72
N PRO A 19 -7.04 10.52 -4.06
CA PRO A 19 -7.82 9.55 -4.80
C PRO A 19 -7.26 8.16 -4.50
N VAL A 20 -7.90 7.44 -3.59
CA VAL A 20 -7.79 5.98 -3.53
C VAL A 20 -8.41 5.52 -4.84
N SER A 21 -7.61 4.84 -5.67
CA SER A 21 -8.15 4.19 -6.87
C SER A 21 -9.35 3.36 -6.41
N PRO A 22 -10.55 3.53 -6.99
CA PRO A 22 -11.67 2.66 -6.65
C PRO A 22 -11.22 1.22 -6.90
N CYS A 23 -11.42 0.33 -5.92
CA CYS A 23 -11.04 -1.07 -6.09
C CYS A 23 -11.67 -1.64 -7.37
N GLY A 24 -11.01 -2.62 -7.99
CA GLY A 24 -11.50 -3.21 -9.24
C GLY A 24 -12.93 -3.72 -9.11
N THR A 25 -13.75 -3.53 -10.15
CA THR A 25 -15.09 -4.14 -10.24
C THR A 25 -15.04 -5.52 -10.93
N GLY A 26 -13.85 -6.10 -11.06
CA GLY A 26 -13.57 -7.31 -11.84
C GLY A 26 -14.09 -8.61 -11.22
N LEU A 27 -14.34 -9.60 -12.09
CA LEU A 27 -14.86 -10.93 -11.77
C LEU A 27 -13.89 -11.73 -10.89
N ALA A 28 -14.44 -12.32 -9.82
CA ALA A 28 -13.82 -13.13 -8.76
C ALA A 28 -12.75 -12.39 -7.90
N PRO A 29 -12.96 -12.25 -6.58
CA PRO A 29 -11.91 -11.78 -5.68
C PRO A 29 -10.74 -12.76 -5.68
N VAL A 30 -9.52 -12.26 -5.87
CA VAL A 30 -8.31 -13.03 -5.51
C VAL A 30 -8.28 -13.14 -3.99
N ASP A 31 -8.16 -14.35 -3.45
CA ASP A 31 -8.04 -14.52 -2.00
C ASP A 31 -6.62 -14.13 -1.56
N LEU A 32 -6.53 -13.06 -0.77
CA LEU A 32 -5.28 -12.52 -0.24
C LEU A 32 -5.14 -12.78 1.27
N LEU A 33 -6.17 -13.28 1.94
CA LEU A 33 -6.19 -13.44 3.41
C LEU A 33 -5.08 -14.35 3.91
N GLY A 34 -4.40 -13.96 4.97
CA GLY A 34 -3.37 -14.77 5.62
C GLY A 34 -2.02 -14.07 5.67
N THR A 35 -0.98 -14.86 5.91
CA THR A 35 0.36 -14.34 6.20
C THR A 35 1.28 -14.56 5.01
N TRP A 36 2.08 -13.55 4.70
CA TRP A 36 2.97 -13.52 3.56
C TRP A 36 4.36 -13.04 3.99
N THR A 37 5.42 -13.68 3.48
CA THR A 37 6.77 -13.12 3.57
C THR A 37 6.83 -11.81 2.80
N TYR A 38 7.67 -10.89 3.23
CA TYR A 38 7.93 -9.65 2.55
C TYR A 38 9.43 -9.45 2.41
N GLU A 39 9.89 -9.24 1.18
CA GLU A 39 11.28 -8.89 0.87
C GLU A 39 11.27 -7.66 -0.03
N GLY A 40 11.91 -6.58 0.41
CA GLY A 40 12.01 -5.32 -0.31
C GLY A 40 13.45 -4.86 -0.50
N ASP A 41 13.70 -4.20 -1.62
CA ASP A 41 14.97 -3.54 -1.95
C ASP A 41 14.68 -2.06 -2.21
N GLN A 42 15.24 -1.18 -1.38
CA GLN A 42 15.11 0.27 -1.48
C GLN A 42 16.30 0.83 -2.23
N SER A 43 16.05 1.58 -3.31
CA SER A 43 17.10 2.10 -4.18
C SER A 43 17.69 3.41 -3.67
N ALA A 44 16.88 4.26 -3.05
CA ALA A 44 17.29 5.57 -2.56
C ALA A 44 16.46 5.99 -1.33
N PRO A 45 17.09 6.25 -0.17
CA PRO A 45 18.45 5.81 0.19
C PRO A 45 18.57 4.27 0.20
N PRO A 46 19.75 3.66 -0.05
CA PRO A 46 19.86 2.20 -0.09
C PRO A 46 19.50 1.53 1.23
N ALA A 47 18.57 0.57 1.19
CA ALA A 47 18.20 -0.25 2.33
C ALA A 47 17.56 -1.57 1.87
N THR A 48 17.63 -2.60 2.69
CA THR A 48 16.86 -3.84 2.49
C THR A 48 15.75 -3.93 3.50
N LEU A 49 14.62 -4.53 3.13
CA LEU A 49 13.48 -4.75 4.01
C LEU A 49 13.16 -6.23 4.03
N SER A 50 12.99 -6.79 5.23
CA SER A 50 12.52 -8.17 5.38
C SER A 50 11.51 -8.29 6.51
N GLY A 51 10.46 -9.08 6.30
CA GLY A 51 9.44 -9.27 7.32
C GLY A 51 8.19 -9.95 6.79
N THR A 52 7.04 -9.49 7.27
CA THR A 52 5.76 -10.16 7.11
C THR A 52 4.64 -9.18 6.75
N LEU A 53 3.89 -9.50 5.70
CA LEU A 53 2.61 -8.88 5.37
C LEU A 53 1.50 -9.79 5.86
N THR A 54 0.63 -9.31 6.74
CA THR A 54 -0.51 -10.06 7.26
C THR A 54 -1.80 -9.42 6.78
N ILE A 55 -2.60 -10.12 6.00
CA ILE A 55 -3.91 -9.64 5.51
C ILE A 55 -4.99 -10.29 6.35
N THR A 56 -5.65 -9.49 7.18
CA THR A 56 -6.57 -9.95 8.24
C THR A 56 -8.04 -9.88 7.84
N SER A 57 -8.40 -9.02 6.89
CA SER A 57 -9.77 -8.87 6.42
C SER A 57 -9.79 -8.55 4.95
N GLN A 58 -10.78 -9.10 4.24
CA GLN A 58 -11.03 -8.84 2.84
C GLN A 58 -12.54 -8.81 2.60
N ALA A 59 -13.01 -7.72 2.00
CA ALA A 59 -14.40 -7.50 1.63
C ALA A 59 -14.48 -7.19 0.13
N GLY A 60 -14.80 -8.22 -0.67
CA GLY A 60 -14.65 -8.14 -2.12
C GLY A 60 -13.17 -7.97 -2.49
N GLN A 61 -12.85 -6.90 -3.21
CA GLN A 61 -11.47 -6.59 -3.60
C GLN A 61 -10.73 -5.75 -2.56
N ALA A 62 -11.43 -5.10 -1.64
CA ALA A 62 -10.79 -4.29 -0.60
C ALA A 62 -10.24 -5.19 0.51
N PHE A 63 -9.04 -4.91 1.01
CA PHE A 63 -8.44 -5.65 2.11
C PHE A 63 -7.72 -4.75 3.11
N THR A 64 -7.58 -5.26 4.33
CA THR A 64 -6.84 -4.62 5.41
C THR A 64 -5.92 -5.61 6.12
N GLY A 65 -4.86 -5.08 6.74
CA GLY A 65 -3.83 -5.90 7.35
C GLY A 65 -2.78 -5.10 8.10
N THR A 66 -1.62 -5.71 8.31
CA THR A 66 -0.40 -5.09 8.83
C THR A 66 0.80 -5.45 7.97
N LEU A 67 1.77 -4.54 7.90
CA LEU A 67 3.09 -4.80 7.36
C LEU A 67 4.09 -4.58 8.48
N ASP A 68 4.81 -5.65 8.84
CA ASP A 68 5.78 -5.69 9.91
C ASP A 68 7.13 -6.08 9.31
N VAL A 69 8.05 -5.12 9.18
CA VAL A 69 9.34 -5.31 8.51
C VAL A 69 10.49 -4.76 9.33
N THR A 70 11.65 -5.36 9.14
CA THR A 70 12.93 -4.79 9.57
C THR A 70 13.60 -4.20 8.35
N GLN A 71 13.86 -2.89 8.40
CA GLN A 71 14.69 -2.19 7.44
C GLN A 71 16.15 -2.26 7.91
N MET A 72 17.06 -2.62 7.01
CA MET A 72 18.50 -2.59 7.24
C MET A 72 19.16 -1.61 6.27
N ASP A 73 19.82 -0.60 6.82
CA ASP A 73 20.53 0.44 6.07
C ASP A 73 21.95 0.65 6.62
N GLY A 74 22.66 1.69 6.14
CA GLY A 74 24.01 2.01 6.60
C GLY A 74 24.14 2.43 8.07
N SER A 75 23.02 2.75 8.74
CA SER A 75 22.95 3.13 10.15
C SER A 75 22.53 1.98 11.07
N GLY A 76 22.01 0.88 10.52
CA GLY A 76 21.70 -0.33 11.26
C GLY A 76 20.32 -0.89 10.92
N SER A 77 19.71 -1.51 11.92
CA SER A 77 18.42 -2.21 11.81
C SER A 77 17.32 -1.38 12.46
N HIS A 78 16.24 -1.11 11.70
CA HIS A 78 15.10 -0.29 12.13
C HIS A 78 13.80 -1.06 11.95
N PRO A 79 13.00 -1.28 13.01
CA PRO A 79 11.69 -1.88 12.87
C PRO A 79 10.70 -0.87 12.29
N LEU A 80 9.94 -1.30 11.28
CA LEU A 80 8.82 -0.57 10.72
C LEU A 80 7.56 -1.44 10.84
N SER A 81 6.52 -0.90 11.48
CA SER A 81 5.22 -1.57 11.60
C SER A 81 4.09 -0.57 11.38
N GLY A 82 3.08 -0.98 10.64
CA GLY A 82 1.97 -0.12 10.28
C GLY A 82 0.76 -0.86 9.72
N PRO A 83 -0.44 -0.27 9.82
CA PRO A 83 -1.62 -0.80 9.16
C PRO A 83 -1.46 -0.73 7.64
N VAL A 84 -2.03 -1.75 6.99
CA VAL A 84 -2.15 -1.87 5.54
C VAL A 84 -3.62 -1.70 5.16
N THR A 85 -3.85 -0.90 4.12
CA THR A 85 -5.15 -0.82 3.43
C THR A 85 -4.90 -0.90 1.94
N GLY A 86 -5.70 -1.69 1.23
CA GLY A 86 -5.48 -1.88 -0.19
C GLY A 86 -6.67 -2.45 -0.94
N CYS A 87 -6.47 -2.63 -2.22
CA CYS A 87 -7.39 -3.23 -3.16
C CYS A 87 -6.65 -4.23 -4.04
N ALA A 88 -7.26 -5.38 -4.31
CA ALA A 88 -7.00 -6.09 -5.54
C ALA A 88 -7.63 -5.30 -6.71
N LEU A 89 -6.84 -5.02 -7.74
CA LEU A 89 -7.30 -4.27 -8.91
C LEU A 89 -7.96 -5.21 -9.92
N ASP A 90 -7.46 -6.43 -9.99
CA ASP A 90 -7.97 -7.54 -10.80
C ASP A 90 -7.45 -8.86 -10.21
N ALA A 91 -7.59 -9.97 -10.94
CA ALA A 91 -7.12 -11.27 -10.48
C ALA A 91 -5.58 -11.36 -10.34
N ALA A 92 -4.83 -10.46 -10.98
CA ALA A 92 -3.38 -10.49 -11.13
C ALA A 92 -2.66 -9.26 -10.54
N SER A 93 -3.35 -8.31 -9.91
CA SER A 93 -2.76 -7.03 -9.50
C SER A 93 -3.28 -6.54 -8.16
N VAL A 94 -2.40 -5.99 -7.32
CA VAL A 94 -2.72 -5.41 -6.01
C VAL A 94 -2.09 -4.04 -5.83
N ASP A 95 -2.84 -3.13 -5.22
CA ASP A 95 -2.40 -1.79 -4.80
C ASP A 95 -2.74 -1.62 -3.32
N PHE A 96 -1.74 -1.35 -2.49
CA PHE A 96 -1.95 -1.16 -1.06
C PHE A 96 -1.02 -0.11 -0.49
N SER A 97 -1.47 0.56 0.57
CA SER A 97 -0.67 1.51 1.33
C SER A 97 -0.37 0.96 2.71
N ALA A 98 0.87 1.11 3.15
CA ALA A 98 1.31 0.88 4.51
C ALA A 98 1.60 2.23 5.19
N LEU A 99 1.06 2.43 6.38
CA LEU A 99 1.27 3.65 7.18
C LEU A 99 2.22 3.35 8.33
N PHE A 100 3.52 3.52 8.12
CA PHE A 100 4.49 3.26 9.19
C PHE A 100 4.47 4.38 10.23
N THR A 101 4.26 3.98 11.49
CA THR A 101 4.12 4.90 12.62
C THR A 101 5.36 5.75 12.90
N VAL A 102 6.54 5.26 12.48
CA VAL A 102 7.84 5.87 12.75
C VAL A 102 8.30 6.88 11.70
N GLU A 103 7.68 6.92 10.51
CA GLU A 103 8.14 7.75 9.38
C GLU A 103 7.18 8.89 9.02
N ALA A 104 5.99 8.96 9.63
CA ALA A 104 4.92 9.92 9.31
C ALA A 104 4.52 9.99 7.81
N ALA A 105 5.02 9.05 6.99
CA ALA A 105 4.80 8.96 5.56
C ALA A 105 4.15 7.61 5.20
N ALA A 106 3.25 7.64 4.23
CA ALA A 106 2.63 6.45 3.68
C ALA A 106 3.53 5.87 2.58
N ARG A 107 3.75 4.56 2.60
CA ARG A 107 4.34 3.83 1.48
C ARG A 107 3.24 3.18 0.66
N ARG A 108 3.07 3.62 -0.59
CA ARG A 108 2.15 2.98 -1.54
C ARG A 108 2.91 1.91 -2.32
N HIS A 109 2.34 0.71 -2.34
CA HIS A 109 2.86 -0.49 -2.97
C HIS A 109 1.94 -0.88 -4.12
N LEU A 110 2.53 -1.25 -5.25
CA LEU A 110 1.85 -1.81 -6.41
C LEU A 110 2.58 -3.07 -6.81
N GLY A 111 1.88 -4.21 -6.86
CA GLY A 111 2.48 -5.50 -7.19
C GLY A 111 1.63 -6.34 -8.11
N THR A 112 2.28 -7.24 -8.84
CA THR A 112 1.61 -8.24 -9.68
C THR A 112 1.43 -9.51 -8.87
N VAL A 113 0.19 -9.94 -8.67
CA VAL A 113 -0.10 -11.28 -8.14
C VAL A 113 0.20 -12.30 -9.22
N LYS A 114 1.06 -13.27 -8.92
CA LYS A 114 1.38 -14.34 -9.84
C LYS A 114 0.19 -15.27 -9.98
N MET A 115 -0.35 -15.31 -11.19
CA MET A 115 -1.44 -16.20 -11.59
C MET A 115 -0.91 -17.64 -11.73
N GLY A 116 -1.03 -18.42 -10.66
CA GLY A 116 -0.80 -19.87 -10.65
C GLY A 116 -1.96 -20.57 -9.94
N VAL A 117 -1.94 -21.91 -9.89
CA VAL A 117 -2.99 -22.72 -9.22
C VAL A 117 -3.16 -22.32 -7.74
N THR A 118 -2.12 -21.80 -7.10
CA THR A 118 -2.06 -21.45 -5.68
C THR A 118 -2.19 -19.96 -5.35
N MET A 119 -2.08 -19.04 -6.33
CA MET A 119 -2.08 -17.57 -6.12
C MET A 119 -1.29 -17.15 -4.86
N ASP A 120 -0.03 -17.58 -4.80
CA ASP A 120 0.79 -17.60 -3.58
C ASP A 120 1.93 -16.58 -3.57
N SER A 121 2.05 -15.74 -4.59
CA SER A 121 3.15 -14.77 -4.66
C SER A 121 2.75 -13.46 -5.31
N ILE A 122 3.28 -12.36 -4.77
CA ILE A 122 3.31 -11.04 -5.37
C ILE A 122 4.74 -10.83 -5.88
N THR A 123 4.87 -10.61 -7.19
CA THR A 123 6.15 -10.37 -7.87
C THR A 123 6.12 -9.03 -8.58
N ASN A 124 7.31 -8.56 -8.99
CA ASN A 124 7.48 -7.26 -9.65
C ASN A 124 6.84 -6.10 -8.88
N GLY A 125 6.84 -6.20 -7.55
CA GLY A 125 6.31 -5.18 -6.68
C GLY A 125 7.18 -3.94 -6.73
N THR A 126 6.55 -2.78 -6.73
CA THR A 126 7.19 -1.47 -6.58
C THR A 126 6.51 -0.74 -5.45
N TRP A 127 7.25 0.10 -4.73
CA TRP A 127 6.66 0.97 -3.75
C TRP A 127 7.32 2.35 -3.77
N VAL A 128 6.54 3.35 -3.37
CA VAL A 128 6.98 4.73 -3.26
C VAL A 128 6.51 5.28 -1.92
N GLU A 129 7.44 5.90 -1.20
CA GLU A 129 7.16 6.69 -0.01
C GLU A 129 7.12 8.17 -0.40
N SER A 130 6.01 8.84 -0.07
CA SER A 130 5.84 10.26 -0.35
C SER A 130 5.89 11.07 0.94
N GLY A 131 6.81 12.02 1.00
CA GLY A 131 6.84 13.08 2.01
C GLY A 131 6.03 14.30 1.57
N SER A 132 6.08 15.36 2.37
CA SER A 132 5.35 16.62 2.11
C SER A 132 5.78 17.35 0.83
N SER A 133 6.98 17.08 0.32
CA SER A 133 7.57 17.71 -0.87
C SER A 133 7.72 16.79 -2.08
N GLY A 134 7.24 15.55 -2.01
CA GLY A 134 7.37 14.55 -3.09
C GLY A 134 7.93 13.20 -2.61
N PRO A 135 8.30 12.30 -3.54
CA PRO A 135 8.89 11.01 -3.21
C PRO A 135 10.19 11.17 -2.42
N ILE A 136 10.28 10.49 -1.29
CA ILE A 136 11.48 10.52 -0.40
C ILE A 136 12.19 9.17 -0.36
N ALA A 137 11.48 8.08 -0.66
CA ALA A 137 12.06 6.76 -0.85
C ALA A 137 11.28 5.96 -1.88
N SER A 138 11.95 5.00 -2.52
CA SER A 138 11.30 4.05 -3.42
C SER A 138 12.07 2.73 -3.47
N GLY A 139 11.37 1.68 -3.84
CA GLY A 139 11.98 0.37 -3.94
C GLY A 139 11.14 -0.63 -4.71
N THR A 140 11.68 -1.83 -4.81
CA THR A 140 10.97 -3.01 -5.28
C THR A 140 10.65 -3.92 -4.13
N PHE A 141 9.67 -4.80 -4.31
CA PHE A 141 9.38 -5.86 -3.35
C PHE A 141 8.85 -7.11 -4.03
N LYS A 142 8.94 -8.21 -3.29
CA LYS A 142 8.23 -9.45 -3.57
C LYS A 142 7.64 -9.96 -2.26
N SER A 143 6.59 -10.74 -2.38
CA SER A 143 5.92 -11.34 -1.24
C SER A 143 5.46 -12.74 -1.61
N ALA A 144 5.56 -13.69 -0.68
CA ALA A 144 5.07 -15.05 -0.90
C ALA A 144 4.25 -15.49 0.29
N ARG A 145 3.07 -16.04 0.04
CA ARG A 145 2.18 -16.59 1.04
C ARG A 145 2.97 -17.62 1.84
N GLN A 146 3.08 -17.38 3.14
CA GLN A 146 3.55 -18.42 4.04
C GLN A 146 2.48 -19.49 4.00
N SER A 147 2.83 -20.69 3.57
CA SER A 147 1.93 -21.84 3.69
C SER A 147 1.46 -21.90 5.14
N GLY A 148 0.19 -21.57 5.38
CA GLY A 148 -0.47 -21.91 6.64
C GLY A 148 -0.59 -23.43 6.74
N PRO A 149 -0.72 -23.98 7.96
CA PRO A 149 -0.90 -25.42 8.17
C PRO A 149 -2.05 -26.01 7.34
#